data_AF-A0A1S8YBV5-F1
#
_entry.id   AF-A0A1S8YBV5-F1
#
_cell.length_a   1.000
_cell.length_b   1.000
_cell.length_c   1.000
_cell.angle_alpha   90.00
_cell.angle_beta   90.00
_cell.angle_gamma   90.00
#
_symmetry.space_group_name_H-M   'P 1'
#
loop_
_entity.id
_entity.type
_entity.pdbx_description
1 polymer ?
#
loop_
_entity_poly.entity_id
_entity_poly.type
_entity_poly.pdbx_seq_one_letter_code
_entity_poly.pdbx_strand_id
1 'polypeptide(L)' 'MEKKTCCIGGVEVDADIARTVLNDVLPAVTRVTEDSVMRGLSAEIVRERAKITAETVINVMSSLLKTKA' A
#
# COMPACT_ATOMS: atom_id res chain seq x y z
N MET A 1 0.75 21.37 -15.44
CA MET A 1 1.18 20.80 -14.16
C MET A 1 2.42 19.96 -14.42
N GLU A 2 3.56 20.31 -13.81
CA GLU A 2 4.75 19.46 -13.87
C GLU A 2 4.45 18.14 -13.17
N LYS A 3 4.68 17.00 -13.84
CA LYS A 3 4.60 15.69 -13.21
C LYS A 3 5.79 15.56 -12.26
N LYS A 4 5.54 15.66 -10.95
CA LYS A 4 6.56 15.39 -9.94
C LYS A 4 6.71 13.87 -9.80
N THR A 5 7.90 13.36 -10.06
CA THR A 5 8.25 11.94 -9.87
C THR A 5 9.09 11.77 -8.60
N CYS A 6 9.07 10.55 -8.06
CA CYS A 6 9.80 10.11 -6.88
C CYS A 6 10.38 8.71 -7.14
N CYS A 7 11.36 8.27 -6.34
CA CYS A 7 11.96 6.94 -6.49
C CYS A 7 11.63 6.04 -5.29
N ILE A 8 11.07 4.85 -5.55
CA ILE A 8 10.89 3.80 -4.56
C ILE A 8 11.71 2.59 -5.01
N GLY A 9 12.69 2.17 -4.20
CA GLY A 9 13.52 0.99 -4.51
C GLY A 9 14.30 1.10 -5.83
N GLY A 10 14.63 2.32 -6.26
CA GLY A 10 15.29 2.59 -7.54
C GLY A 10 14.35 2.68 -8.75
N VAL A 11 13.04 2.53 -8.56
CA VAL A 11 12.02 2.68 -9.61
C VAL A 11 11.43 4.09 -9.54
N GLU A 12 11.39 4.78 -10.68
CA GLU A 12 10.72 6.07 -10.80
C GLU A 12 9.20 5.88 -10.84
N VAL A 13 8.50 6.60 -9.97
CA VAL A 13 7.05 6.55 -9.78
C VAL A 13 6.49 7.95 -9.62
N ASP A 14 5.23 8.14 -9.96
CA ASP A 14 4.51 9.38 -9.70
C ASP A 14 4.54 9.71 -8.18
N ALA A 15 4.82 10.97 -7.82
CA ALA A 15 5.00 11.37 -6.43
C ALA A 15 3.73 11.20 -5.58
N ASP A 16 2.54 11.32 -6.15
CA ASP A 16 1.28 11.14 -5.43
C ASP A 16 1.00 9.65 -5.20
N ILE A 17 1.36 8.80 -6.17
CA ILE A 17 1.35 7.34 -6.00
C ILE A 17 2.35 6.94 -4.91
N ALA A 18 3.58 7.46 -4.98
CA ALA A 18 4.62 7.16 -3.98
C ALA A 18 4.18 7.57 -2.57
N ARG A 19 3.54 8.74 -2.43
CA ARG A 19 3.00 9.21 -1.16
C ARG A 19 1.90 8.29 -0.63
N THR A 20 0.97 7.88 -1.49
CA THR A 20 -0.12 6.95 -1.12
C THR A 20 0.43 5.61 -0.66
N VAL A 21 1.41 5.06 -1.39
CA VAL A 21 2.03 3.79 -1.04
C VAL A 21 2.76 3.87 0.29
N LEU A 22 3.57 4.91 0.51
CA LEU A 22 4.39 5.03 1.71
C LEU A 22 3.58 5.38 2.97
N ASN A 23 2.54 6.21 2.85
CA ASN A 23 1.78 6.69 4.01
C ASN A 23 0.56 5.84 4.35
N ASP A 24 -0.09 5.23 3.36
CA ASP A 24 -1.36 4.53 3.57
C ASP A 24 -1.19 3.01 3.43
N VAL A 25 -0.58 2.57 2.33
CA VAL A 25 -0.47 1.13 2.01
C VAL A 25 0.55 0.44 2.91
N LEU A 26 1.78 0.96 2.96
CA LEU A 26 2.88 0.32 3.69
C LEU A 26 2.57 0.12 5.18
N PRO A 27 2.06 1.13 5.93
CA PRO A 27 1.73 0.93 7.35
C PRO A 27 0.62 -0.10 7.57
N ALA A 28 -0.41 -0.12 6.72
CA ALA A 28 -1.50 -1.09 6.82
C ALA A 28 -1.01 -2.52 6.57
N VAL A 29 -0.20 -2.71 5.53
CA VAL A 29 0.41 -4.00 5.18
C VAL A 29 1.34 -4.49 6.29
N THR A 30 2.20 -3.61 6.83
CA THR A 30 3.10 -3.94 7.94
C THR A 30 2.31 -4.42 9.16
N ARG A 31 1.25 -3.69 9.55
CA ARG A 31 0.43 -4.05 10.72
C ARG A 31 -0.22 -5.41 10.58
N VAL A 32 -0.81 -5.71 9.42
CA VAL A 32 -1.45 -7.02 9.15
C VAL A 32 -0.41 -8.14 9.08
N THR A 33 0.77 -7.85 8.55
CA THR A 33 1.88 -8.79 8.48
C THR A 33 2.36 -9.14 9.88
N GLU A 34 2.64 -8.14 10.72
CA GLU A 34 3.06 -8.32 12.11
C GLU A 34 2.02 -9.09 12.93
N ASP A 35 0.73 -8.72 12.85
CA ASP A 35 -0.37 -9.46 13.51
C ASP A 35 -0.41 -10.92 13.07
N SER A 36 -0.33 -11.17 11.76
CA SER A 36 -0.40 -12.52 11.20
C SER A 36 0.80 -13.38 11.63
N VAL A 37 2.00 -12.78 11.69
CA VAL A 37 3.21 -13.45 12.18
C VAL A 37 3.12 -13.74 13.67
N MET A 38 2.66 -12.79 14.49
CA MET A 38 2.46 -12.98 15.94
C MET A 38 1.44 -14.09 16.23
N ARG A 39 0.46 -14.28 15.35
CA ARG A 39 -0.53 -15.36 15.43
C ARG A 39 -0.04 -16.70 14.90
N GLY A 40 1.22 -16.80 14.47
CA GLY A 40 1.84 -18.03 13.99
C GLY A 40 1.30 -18.51 12.65
N LEU A 41 0.75 -17.62 11.82
CA LEU A 41 0.25 -18.00 10.50
C LEU A 41 1.41 -18.34 9.55
N SER A 42 1.15 -19.22 8.58
CA SER A 42 2.16 -19.58 7.58
C SER A 42 2.52 -18.38 6.71
N ALA A 43 3.75 -18.37 6.19
CA ALA A 43 4.24 -17.28 5.34
C ALA A 43 3.36 -17.05 4.09
N GLU A 44 2.76 -18.12 3.54
CA GLU A 44 1.82 -18.03 2.42
C GLU A 44 0.56 -17.25 2.81
N ILE A 45 -0.05 -17.59 3.95
CA ILE A 45 -1.23 -16.90 4.46
C ILE A 45 -0.91 -15.44 4.79
N VAL A 46 0.26 -15.19 5.39
CA VAL A 46 0.70 -13.82 5.70
C VAL A 46 0.85 -12.99 4.42
N ARG A 47 1.48 -13.54 3.37
CA ARG A 47 1.64 -12.88 2.07
C ARG A 47 0.30 -12.59 1.41
N GLU A 48 -0.62 -13.54 1.43
CA GLU A 48 -1.95 -13.36 0.82
C GLU A 48 -2.74 -12.26 1.55
N ARG A 49 -2.72 -12.26 2.89
CA ARG A 49 -3.36 -11.20 3.69
C ARG A 49 -2.74 -9.84 3.46
N ALA A 50 -1.41 -9.76 3.39
CA ALA A 50 -0.68 -8.54 3.07
C ALA A 50 -1.10 -7.99 1.69
N LYS A 51 -1.21 -8.85 0.68
CA LYS A 51 -1.64 -8.50 -0.67
C LYS A 51 -3.09 -7.97 -0.68
N ILE A 52 -4.03 -8.72 -0.10
CA ILE A 52 -5.45 -8.32 -0.01
C ILE A 52 -5.58 -6.97 0.69
N THR A 53 -4.82 -6.75 1.76
CA THR A 53 -4.80 -5.47 2.49
C THR A 53 -4.32 -4.33 1.60
N ALA A 54 -3.22 -4.54 0.86
CA ALA A 54 -2.70 -3.53 -0.06
C ALA A 54 -3.73 -3.16 -1.14
N GLU A 55 -4.34 -4.16 -1.79
CA GLU A 55 -5.37 -3.96 -2.81
C GLU A 55 -6.59 -3.20 -2.25
N THR A 56 -7.01 -3.55 -1.04
CA THR A 56 -8.14 -2.90 -0.36
C THR A 56 -7.86 -1.42 -0.09
N VAL A 57 -6.68 -1.09 0.45
CA VAL A 57 -6.30 0.30 0.74
C VAL A 57 -6.22 1.10 -0.57
N ILE A 58 -5.60 0.55 -1.61
CA ILE A 58 -5.51 1.20 -2.92
C ILE A 58 -6.91 1.48 -3.49
N ASN A 59 -7.84 0.53 -3.39
CA ASN A 59 -9.20 0.70 -3.88
C ASN A 59 -9.97 1.79 -3.12
N VAL A 60 -9.82 1.84 -1.80
CA VAL A 60 -10.44 2.90 -0.97
C VAL A 60 -9.86 4.26 -1.33
N MET A 61 -8.53 4.39 -1.40
CA MET A 61 -7.86 5.65 -1.73
C MET A 61 -8.22 6.12 -3.14
N SER A 62 -8.25 5.21 -4.11
CA SER A 62 -8.67 5.51 -5.49
C SER A 62 -10.11 6.00 -5.55
N SER A 63 -11.00 5.43 -4.74
CA SER A 63 -12.40 5.86 -4.65
C SER A 63 -12.53 7.25 -4.01
N LEU A 64 -11.77 7.53 -2.95
CA LEU A 64 -11.74 8.83 -2.28
C LEU A 64 -11.15 9.95 -3.14
N LEU A 65 -10.18 9.63 -4.00
CA LEU A 65 -9.61 10.57 -4.95
C LEU A 65 -10.58 10.87 -6.09
N LYS A 66 -11.33 9.86 -6.57
CA LYS A 66 -12.35 10.04 -7.63
C LYS A 66 -13.56 10.84 -7.17
N THR A 67 -13.93 10.80 -5.90
CA THR A 67 -15.06 11.59 -5.36
C THR A 67 -14.73 13.05 -5.10
N LYS A 68 -13.46 13.46 -5.20
CA LYS A 68 -13.00 14.85 -5.09
C LYS A 68 -12.77 15.54 -6.44
N ALA A 69 -12.93 14.82 -7.56
CA ALA A 69 -12.72 15.30 -8.92
C ALA A 69 -14.00 15.83 -9.58
#